data_AF-A0A392QWS5-F1
#
_entry.id   AF-A0A392QWS5-F1
#
_cell.length_a   1.000
_cell.length_b   1.000
_cell.length_c   1.000
_cell.angle_alpha   90.00
_cell.angle_beta   90.00
_cell.angle_gamma   90.00
#
_symmetry.space_group_name_H-M   'P 1'
#
loop_
_entity.id
_entity.type
_entity.pdbx_description
1 polymer ?
#
loop_
_entity_poly.entity_id
_entity_poly.type
_entity_poly.pdbx_seq_one_letter_code
_entity_poly.pdbx_strand_id
1 'polypeptide(L)'
;PIIKEHRTLAKLLNSTLGSICSLARLSVSTQKYTLHGRWLQTSTATGRLSIEEPNLQCVEHAVDFKMKGDKTGGDADENCRVNARDFFVPTQ
;
A
#
# COMPACT_ATOMS: atom_id res chain seq x y z
N PRO A 1 -10.89 -17.73 -5.01
CA PRO A 1 -10.39 -18.72 -4.01
C PRO A 1 -10.00 -18.02 -2.70
N ILE A 2 -10.52 -18.48 -1.56
CA ILE A 2 -10.39 -17.81 -0.25
C ILE A 2 -8.93 -17.52 0.12
N ILE A 3 -8.03 -18.48 -0.10
CA ILE A 3 -6.59 -18.32 0.22
C ILE A 3 -5.96 -17.18 -0.58
N LYS A 4 -6.31 -17.05 -1.87
CA LYS A 4 -5.76 -15.99 -2.75
C LYS A 4 -6.19 -14.61 -2.27
N GLU A 5 -7.46 -14.48 -1.92
CA GLU A 5 -8.04 -13.23 -1.40
C GLU A 5 -7.38 -12.84 -0.08
N HIS A 6 -7.30 -13.77 0.88
CA HIS A 6 -6.64 -13.54 2.16
C HIS A 6 -5.18 -13.09 1.99
N ARG A 7 -4.40 -13.79 1.16
CA ARG A 7 -3.00 -13.40 0.89
C ARG A 7 -2.88 -12.03 0.23
N THR A 8 -3.81 -11.68 -0.64
CA THR A 8 -3.79 -10.37 -1.34
C THR A 8 -4.10 -9.24 -0.36
N LEU A 9 -5.13 -9.40 0.47
CA LEU A 9 -5.48 -8.45 1.52
C LEU A 9 -4.40 -8.31 2.57
N ALA A 10 -3.83 -9.42 3.04
CA ALA A 10 -2.74 -9.40 4.02
C ALA A 10 -1.51 -8.66 3.47
N LYS A 11 -1.16 -8.86 2.19
CA LYS A 11 -0.06 -8.13 1.55
C LYS A 11 -0.34 -6.63 1.47
N LEU A 12 -1.54 -6.25 1.02
CA LEU A 12 -1.95 -4.85 0.94
C LEU A 12 -1.91 -4.15 2.31
N LEU A 13 -2.55 -4.74 3.32
CA LEU A 13 -2.73 -4.11 4.62
C LEU A 13 -1.46 -4.13 5.47
N ASN A 14 -0.83 -5.30 5.60
CA ASN A 14 0.27 -5.47 6.55
C ASN A 14 1.62 -5.07 5.97
N SER A 15 1.82 -5.25 4.67
CA SER A 15 3.06 -4.87 4.01
C SER A 15 2.94 -3.44 3.48
N THR A 16 2.11 -3.22 2.47
CA THR A 16 2.15 -1.96 1.72
C THR A 16 1.65 -0.77 2.53
N LEU A 17 0.39 -0.82 2.99
CA LEU A 17 -0.18 0.28 3.78
C LEU A 17 0.47 0.38 5.15
N GLY A 18 0.75 -0.76 5.81
CA GLY A 18 1.47 -0.81 7.08
C GLY A 18 2.85 -0.13 7.02
N SER A 19 3.68 -0.48 6.04
CA SER A 19 4.99 0.13 5.88
C SER A 19 4.93 1.59 5.48
N ILE A 20 4.04 1.97 4.56
CA ILE A 20 3.85 3.39 4.18
C ILE A 20 3.46 4.20 5.42
N CYS A 21 2.46 3.77 6.18
CA CYS A 21 1.99 4.51 7.36
C CYS A 21 3.03 4.58 8.48
N SER A 22 3.84 3.54 8.67
CA SER A 22 4.87 3.51 9.73
C SER A 22 6.10 4.37 9.41
N LEU A 23 6.44 4.53 8.12
CA LEU A 23 7.64 5.25 7.68
C LEU A 23 7.34 6.66 7.16
N ALA A 24 6.06 7.00 6.95
CA ALA A 24 5.64 8.34 6.57
C ALA A 24 5.95 9.34 7.67
N ARG A 25 6.54 10.48 7.27
CA ARG A 25 6.93 11.56 8.19
C ARG A 25 6.08 12.78 7.92
N LEU A 26 5.50 13.36 8.97
CA LEU A 26 4.77 14.62 8.86
C LEU A 26 5.76 15.77 8.64
N SER A 27 5.64 16.44 7.50
CA SER A 27 6.30 17.72 7.27
C SER A 27 5.49 18.84 7.95
N VAL A 28 6.09 19.49 8.94
CA VAL A 28 5.43 20.57 9.70
C VAL A 28 5.12 21.78 8.82
N SER A 29 5.98 22.09 7.85
CA SER A 29 5.80 23.26 6.96
C SER A 29 4.64 23.08 5.97
N THR A 30 4.43 21.86 5.47
CA THR A 30 3.40 21.58 4.47
C THR A 30 2.16 20.91 5.03
N GLN A 31 2.19 20.47 6.30
CA GLN A 31 1.14 19.64 6.94
C GLN A 31 0.78 18.41 6.08
N LYS A 32 1.79 17.82 5.44
CA LYS A 32 1.66 16.63 4.58
C LYS A 32 2.59 15.54 5.07
N TYR A 33 2.14 14.30 4.99
CA TYR A 33 2.99 13.15 5.20
C TYR A 33 3.81 12.88 3.93
N THR A 34 5.13 12.75 4.10
CA THR A 34 6.05 12.43 3.02
C THR A 34 6.79 11.14 3.34
N LEU A 35 7.08 10.37 2.29
CA LEU A 35 7.80 9.10 2.38
C LEU A 35 9.17 9.29 1.74
N HIS A 36 10.22 8.83 2.41
CA HIS A 36 11.59 8.89 1.89
C HIS A 36 12.12 7.47 1.75
N GLY A 37 12.35 7.05 0.51
CA GLY A 37 12.97 5.76 0.24
C GLY A 37 14.49 5.86 0.14
N ARG A 38 15.20 4.82 0.56
CA ARG A 38 16.66 4.73 0.45
C ARG A 38 17.04 3.77 -0.68
N TRP A 39 17.64 4.32 -1.73
CA TRP A 39 18.07 3.55 -2.88
C TRP A 39 19.39 2.81 -2.62
N LEU A 40 19.48 1.59 -3.13
CA LEU A 40 20.63 0.71 -3.07
C LEU A 40 21.09 0.40 -4.50
N GLN A 41 22.30 0.85 -4.84
CA GLN A 41 22.82 0.76 -6.21
C GLN A 41 23.52 -0.56 -6.51
N THR A 42 24.19 -1.15 -5.52
CA THR A 42 25.06 -2.34 -5.70
C THR A 42 24.51 -3.61 -5.04
N SER A 43 23.26 -3.56 -4.56
CA SER A 43 22.61 -4.65 -3.83
C SER A 43 22.14 -5.81 -4.71
N THR A 44 21.92 -5.58 -6.01
CA THR A 44 21.42 -6.63 -6.91
C THR A 44 22.51 -7.12 -7.87
N ALA A 45 22.64 -8.44 -8.01
CA ALA A 45 23.60 -9.07 -8.92
C ALA A 45 23.33 -8.75 -10.41
N THR A 46 22.12 -8.28 -10.72
CA THR A 46 21.70 -7.92 -12.09
C THR A 46 22.01 -6.47 -12.47
N GLY A 47 22.54 -5.67 -11.53
CA GLY A 47 22.79 -4.24 -11.74
C GLY A 47 21.53 -3.35 -11.72
N ARG A 48 20.36 -3.89 -11.37
CA ARG A 48 19.13 -3.11 -11.14
C ARG A 48 19.21 -2.40 -9.78
N LEU A 49 18.63 -1.21 -9.68
CA LEU A 49 18.43 -0.55 -8.40
C LEU A 49 17.44 -1.34 -7.54
N SER A 50 17.70 -1.40 -6.24
CA SER A 50 16.69 -1.75 -5.25
C SER A 50 16.46 -0.59 -4.29
N ILE A 51 15.38 -0.65 -3.51
CA ILE A 51 15.09 0.32 -2.46
C ILE A 51 14.86 -0.42 -1.14
N GLU A 52 15.35 0.15 -0.04
CA GLU A 52 15.02 -0.33 1.31
C GLU A 52 13.53 -0.10 1.61
N GLU A 53 13.07 -0.60 2.76
CA GLU A 53 11.69 -0.38 3.20
C GLU A 53 11.42 1.12 3.45
N PRO A 54 10.30 1.69 2.98
CA PRO A 54 9.19 1.02 2.30
C PRO A 54 9.53 0.68 0.84
N ASN A 55 9.35 -0.60 0.44
CA ASN A 55 9.69 -1.00 -0.93
C ASN A 55 8.66 -0.49 -1.94
N LEU A 56 8.95 0.68 -2.51
CA LEU A 56 8.10 1.35 -3.50
C LEU A 56 8.13 0.74 -4.90
N GLN A 57 9.01 -0.23 -5.16
CA GLN A 57 9.09 -0.89 -6.46
C GLN A 57 7.97 -1.92 -6.66
N CYS A 58 7.32 -2.35 -5.57
CA CYS A 58 6.41 -3.49 -5.54
C CYS A 58 5.00 -3.16 -5.01
N VAL A 59 4.62 -1.88 -4.98
CA VAL A 59 3.27 -1.43 -4.56
C VAL A 59 2.21 -2.07 -5.46
N GLU A 60 1.22 -2.71 -4.84
CA GLU A 60 0.13 -3.39 -5.55
C GLU A 60 -0.62 -2.42 -6.48
N HIS A 61 -1.21 -3.00 -7.53
CA HIS A 61 -2.29 -2.35 -8.26
C HIS A 61 -3.58 -2.38 -7.41
N ALA A 62 -4.66 -1.81 -7.94
CA ALA A 62 -5.95 -1.86 -7.28
C ALA A 62 -6.35 -3.30 -6.91
N VAL A 63 -6.72 -3.48 -5.64
CA VAL A 63 -7.21 -4.73 -5.08
C VAL A 63 -8.72 -4.59 -4.87
N ASP A 64 -9.47 -5.46 -5.54
CA ASP A 64 -10.92 -5.57 -5.38
C ASP A 64 -11.23 -6.74 -4.43
N PHE A 65 -12.09 -6.52 -3.44
CA PHE A 65 -12.54 -7.53 -2.48
C PHE A 65 -13.96 -7.24 -2.00
N LYS A 66 -14.61 -8.26 -1.46
CA LYS A 66 -15.99 -8.18 -0.97
C LYS A 66 -15.98 -7.97 0.53
N MET A 67 -16.68 -6.94 1.00
CA MET A 67 -16.89 -6.71 2.42
C MET A 67 -18.30 -7.13 2.79
N LYS A 68 -18.39 -8.03 3.77
CA LYS A 68 -19.69 -8.44 4.30
C LYS A 68 -20.28 -7.26 5.06
N GLY A 69 -21.38 -6.72 4.57
CA GLY A 69 -22.11 -5.65 5.25
C GLY A 69 -22.55 -6.06 6.65
N ASP A 70 -22.66 -5.08 7.55
CA ASP A 70 -23.21 -5.30 8.89
C ASP A 70 -24.67 -5.74 8.79
N LYS A 71 -25.07 -6.70 9.64
CA LYS A 71 -26.40 -7.33 9.64
C LYS A 71 -27.59 -6.38 9.94
N THR A 72 -27.32 -5.08 10.12
CA THR A 72 -28.29 -4.06 10.52
C THR A 72 -28.89 -3.26 9.37
N GLY A 73 -28.46 -3.46 8.12
CA GLY A 73 -29.07 -2.74 7.00
C GLY A 73 -28.65 -3.25 5.62
N GLY A 74 -29.37 -4.25 5.11
CA GLY A 74 -29.27 -4.74 3.73
C GLY A 74 -28.17 -5.78 3.50
N ASP A 75 -28.56 -6.98 3.08
CA ASP A 75 -27.68 -8.09 2.65
C ASP A 75 -26.94 -7.79 1.31
N ALA A 76 -26.48 -6.56 1.12
CA ALA A 76 -25.67 -6.19 -0.04
C ALA A 76 -24.20 -6.46 0.28
N ASP A 77 -23.63 -7.45 -0.40
CA ASP A 77 -22.18 -7.66 -0.42
C ASP A 77 -21.53 -6.45 -1.13
N GLU A 78 -20.90 -5.57 -0.36
CA GLU A 78 -20.30 -4.35 -0.90
C GLU A 78 -18.95 -4.70 -1.54
N ASN A 79 -18.81 -4.41 -2.83
CA ASN A 79 -17.53 -4.52 -3.51
C ASN A 79 -16.66 -3.33 -3.12
N CYS A 80 -15.59 -3.58 -2.38
CA CYS A 80 -14.58 -2.59 -2.02
C CYS A 80 -13.40 -2.67 -2.98
N ARG A 81 -12.88 -1.52 -3.40
CA ARG A 81 -11.67 -1.39 -4.22
C ARG A 81 -10.70 -0.47 -3.53
N VAL A 82 -9.48 -0.94 -3.30
CA VAL A 82 -8.40 -0.14 -2.72
C VAL A 82 -7.25 -0.07 -3.70
N ASN A 83 -6.85 1.15 -4.05
CA ASN A 83 -5.67 1.39 -4.89
C ASN A 83 -4.62 2.16 -4.07
N ALA A 84 -3.62 1.44 -3.56
CA ALA A 84 -2.58 2.03 -2.72
C ALA A 84 -1.78 3.14 -3.42
N ARG A 85 -1.76 3.15 -4.76
CA ARG A 85 -1.01 4.14 -5.54
C ARG A 85 -1.64 5.53 -5.51
N ASP A 86 -2.95 5.61 -5.23
CA ASP A 86 -3.66 6.88 -5.16
C ASP A 86 -3.25 7.71 -3.93
N PHE A 87 -2.56 7.09 -2.96
CA PHE A 87 -2.02 7.79 -1.79
C PHE A 87 -0.69 8.51 -2.06
N PHE A 88 -0.05 8.27 -3.20
CA PHE A 88 1.18 8.97 -3.59
C PHE A 88 0.82 10.21 -4.42
N VAL A 89 0.63 11.33 -3.73
CA VAL A 89 0.26 12.61 -4.34
C VAL A 89 1.47 13.51 -4.55
N PRO A 90 1.64 14.14 -5.74
CA PRO A 90 2.70 15.12 -5.96
C PRO A 90 2.58 16.31 -5.00
N THR A 91 3.72 16.76 -4.48
CA THR A 91 3.82 18.05 -3.80
C THR A 91 3.81 19.15 -4.86
N GLN A 92 2.64 19.77 -5.09
CA GLN A 92 2.54 21.02 -5.83
C GLN A 92 3.43 22.10 -5.22
#